data_AF-A0A1H8W4K0-F1
#
_entry.id   AF-A0A1H8W4K0-F1
#
_cell.length_a   1.000
_cell.length_b   1.000
_cell.length_c   1.000
_cell.angle_alpha   90.00
_cell.angle_beta   90.00
_cell.angle_gamma   90.00
#
_symmetry.space_group_name_H-M   'P 1'
#
loop_
_entity.id
_entity.type
_entity.pdbx_description
1 polymer ?
#
loop_
_entity_poly.entity_id
_entity_poly.type
_entity_poly.pdbx_seq_one_letter_code
_entity_poly.pdbx_strand_id
1 'polypeptide(L)'
;MTQSKLFALASLIAAGLLGSAAAQQQPPAAGGPPQGQQQGQQQGYSGPGQPGGTVGGPPAPVVFVTSVEVLRSDRSGGLDVVRVRGLVTGQSWSQPHLIPITQGSPRDGMLDLIFQASAPAGAAALGPFMPVEAILPVETGHPYKGVRVRGGNNAISLKTIPGFAEVPAPKEDCAKCIGKFFVAKGGNPPAGATADNTVREADLPYMLRVIKPADGIPSYTLEPNRLTLLLSEDGRIVDGAWD
;
A
#
# COMPACT_ATOMS: atom_id res chain seq x y z
N MET A 1 30.56 49.58 10.96
CA MET A 1 30.29 48.61 12.05
C MET A 1 29.91 47.28 11.37
N THR A 2 30.87 46.44 10.93
CA THR A 2 31.46 45.25 11.62
C THR A 2 30.39 44.25 12.10
N GLN A 3 30.33 42.96 11.75
CA GLN A 3 31.37 42.00 11.31
C GLN A 3 30.81 40.84 10.46
N SER A 4 31.70 40.29 9.61
CA SER A 4 31.65 38.98 8.96
C SER A 4 31.88 37.82 9.93
N LYS A 5 31.32 36.63 9.66
CA LYS A 5 31.79 35.36 10.27
C LYS A 5 32.06 34.31 9.19
N LEU A 6 33.28 33.78 9.26
CA LEU A 6 33.92 32.80 8.39
C LEU A 6 33.56 31.35 8.77
N PHE A 7 33.77 30.49 7.77
CA PHE A 7 33.80 29.02 7.75
C PHE A 7 34.66 28.36 8.85
N ALA A 8 34.29 27.12 9.24
CA ALA A 8 35.23 26.05 9.54
C ALA A 8 34.59 24.65 9.38
N LEU A 9 35.17 23.84 8.48
CA LEU A 9 35.04 22.38 8.38
C LEU A 9 35.87 21.71 9.50
N ALA A 10 35.43 20.54 9.99
CA ALA A 10 36.35 19.53 10.52
C ALA A 10 35.79 18.11 10.32
N SER A 11 36.51 17.34 9.50
CA SER A 11 36.35 15.91 9.25
C SER A 11 36.99 15.10 10.37
N LEU A 12 36.39 13.97 10.74
CA LEU A 12 37.04 12.94 11.57
C LEU A 12 36.94 11.60 10.84
N ILE A 13 38.09 11.17 10.31
CA ILE A 13 38.37 9.82 9.82
C ILE A 13 39.23 9.16 10.91
N ALA A 14 38.83 7.98 11.38
CA ALA A 14 39.71 7.10 12.14
C ALA A 14 39.56 5.67 11.60
N ALA A 15 40.66 5.18 11.03
CA ALA A 15 40.85 3.82 10.56
C ALA A 15 41.30 2.91 11.73
N GLY A 16 40.85 1.65 11.72
CA GLY A 16 41.39 0.57 12.53
C GLY A 16 41.50 -0.69 11.67
N LEU A 17 42.73 -1.19 11.51
CA LEU A 17 43.14 -2.38 10.76
C LEU A 17 43.43 -3.55 11.72
N LEU A 18 43.61 -4.75 11.12
CA LEU A 18 44.20 -6.02 11.62
C LEU A 18 43.18 -7.02 12.19
N GLY A 19 42.89 -8.15 11.52
CA GLY A 19 43.70 -9.41 11.42
C GLY A 19 42.84 -10.51 12.09
N SER A 20 42.69 -11.77 11.69
CA SER A 20 43.59 -12.75 11.06
C SER A 20 42.72 -13.91 10.53
N ALA A 21 43.17 -14.56 9.45
CA ALA A 21 42.62 -15.84 8.99
C ALA A 21 43.21 -17.01 9.78
N ALA A 22 42.41 -18.05 10.03
CA ALA A 22 42.89 -19.39 10.34
C ALA A 22 41.96 -20.41 9.67
N ALA A 23 42.48 -21.09 8.66
CA ALA A 23 41.95 -22.34 8.13
C ALA A 23 42.45 -23.49 9.02
N GLN A 24 41.59 -24.48 9.30
CA GLN A 24 42.07 -25.78 9.76
C GLN A 24 41.21 -26.92 9.21
N GLN A 25 41.94 -27.92 8.72
CA GLN A 25 41.53 -29.06 7.92
C GLN A 25 40.84 -30.17 8.73
N GLN A 26 39.97 -30.92 8.05
CA GLN A 26 39.41 -32.23 8.43
C GLN A 26 40.51 -33.32 8.51
N PRO A 27 40.27 -34.44 9.24
CA PRO A 27 39.93 -35.71 8.55
C PRO A 27 38.97 -36.67 9.34
N PRO A 28 38.56 -37.82 8.74
CA PRO A 28 37.25 -38.47 8.95
C PRO A 28 37.27 -39.79 9.77
N ALA A 29 36.08 -40.34 10.08
CA ALA A 29 35.89 -41.78 10.28
C ALA A 29 34.41 -42.21 10.10
N ALA A 30 34.23 -43.40 9.53
CA ALA A 30 32.98 -44.01 9.07
C ALA A 30 32.48 -45.14 10.01
N GLY A 31 31.17 -45.44 9.96
CA GLY A 31 30.64 -46.80 10.18
C GLY A 31 29.43 -46.96 11.13
N GLY A 32 28.28 -47.39 10.58
CA GLY A 32 27.30 -48.26 11.28
C GLY A 32 25.89 -47.71 11.62
N PRO A 33 24.76 -48.34 11.18
CA PRO A 33 23.35 -47.94 11.41
C PRO A 33 22.65 -48.81 12.51
N PRO A 34 21.30 -48.83 12.76
CA PRO A 34 20.16 -47.95 12.36
C PRO A 34 19.20 -47.56 13.54
N GLN A 35 18.13 -46.80 13.21
CA GLN A 35 16.72 -46.90 13.67
C GLN A 35 16.08 -45.64 14.28
N GLY A 36 15.06 -45.13 13.57
CA GLY A 36 13.76 -44.77 14.16
C GLY A 36 13.52 -43.29 14.49
N GLN A 37 12.90 -42.56 13.55
CA GLN A 37 11.52 -42.01 13.67
C GLN A 37 11.32 -40.87 12.66
N GLN A 38 10.51 -41.16 11.64
CA GLN A 38 9.85 -40.18 10.79
C GLN A 38 8.65 -39.61 11.55
N GLN A 39 8.52 -38.28 11.59
CA GLN A 39 7.23 -37.62 11.54
C GLN A 39 7.36 -36.34 10.73
N GLY A 40 6.43 -36.17 9.80
CA GLY A 40 6.59 -35.43 8.56
C GLY A 40 6.61 -33.92 8.72
N GLN A 41 7.60 -33.31 8.07
CA GLN A 41 7.53 -31.93 7.60
C GLN A 41 6.54 -31.87 6.44
N GLN A 42 5.50 -31.04 6.55
CA GLN A 42 4.62 -30.74 5.42
C GLN A 42 5.37 -29.86 4.41
N GLN A 43 5.50 -30.42 3.22
CA GLN A 43 6.21 -29.92 2.06
C GLN A 43 5.47 -28.72 1.47
N GLY A 44 6.17 -27.58 1.42
CA GLY A 44 5.83 -26.47 0.54
C GLY A 44 6.07 -26.85 -0.91
N TYR A 45 5.07 -26.63 -1.76
CA TYR A 45 5.17 -26.83 -3.19
C TYR A 45 5.87 -25.61 -3.80
N SER A 46 7.17 -25.70 -4.08
CA SER A 46 7.92 -24.71 -4.86
C SER A 46 7.95 -25.13 -6.33
N GLY A 47 7.18 -24.43 -7.17
CA GLY A 47 7.30 -24.49 -8.63
C GLY A 47 8.61 -23.85 -9.12
N PRO A 48 9.06 -24.16 -10.34
CA PRO A 48 10.40 -23.80 -10.80
C PRO A 48 10.50 -22.32 -11.23
N GLY A 49 11.41 -21.59 -10.60
CA GLY A 49 12.13 -20.45 -11.17
C GLY A 49 11.40 -19.10 -11.21
N GLN A 50 11.32 -18.40 -10.08
CA GLN A 50 11.22 -16.94 -10.06
C GLN A 50 12.42 -16.33 -9.33
N PRO A 51 13.10 -15.32 -9.91
CA PRO A 51 14.25 -14.70 -9.28
C PRO A 51 13.82 -13.90 -8.05
N GLY A 52 14.52 -14.13 -6.93
CA GLY A 52 14.78 -13.16 -5.86
C GLY A 52 13.58 -12.49 -5.20
N GLY A 53 13.19 -13.05 -4.03
CA GLY A 53 12.28 -12.51 -3.02
C GLY A 53 11.92 -11.03 -3.13
N THR A 54 10.75 -10.76 -3.69
CA THR A 54 10.05 -9.49 -3.44
C THR A 54 9.38 -9.63 -2.09
N VAL A 55 9.82 -8.84 -1.10
CA VAL A 55 9.08 -8.66 0.15
C VAL A 55 7.85 -7.81 -0.19
N GLY A 56 6.78 -8.45 -0.64
CA GLY A 56 5.54 -7.80 -1.08
C GLY A 56 4.67 -8.74 -1.92
N GLY A 57 3.36 -8.62 -1.80
CA GLY A 57 2.37 -9.26 -2.66
C GLY A 57 2.25 -8.57 -4.03
N PRO A 58 1.23 -8.93 -4.84
CA PRO A 58 1.09 -8.42 -6.19
C PRO A 58 0.89 -6.89 -6.21
N PRO A 59 1.28 -6.21 -7.31
CA PRO A 59 0.97 -4.80 -7.48
C PRO A 59 -0.55 -4.58 -7.53
N ALA A 60 -1.03 -3.61 -6.78
CA ALA A 60 -2.43 -3.20 -6.76
C ALA A 60 -2.55 -1.67 -6.70
N PRO A 61 -3.63 -1.08 -7.25
CA PRO A 61 -3.89 0.34 -7.09
C PRO A 61 -3.94 0.73 -5.61
N VAL A 62 -3.33 1.86 -5.26
CA VAL A 62 -3.48 2.49 -3.94
C VAL A 62 -4.97 2.78 -3.72
N VAL A 63 -5.49 2.49 -2.53
CA VAL A 63 -6.94 2.50 -2.23
C VAL A 63 -7.57 3.86 -2.60
N PHE A 64 -6.92 4.95 -2.17
CA PHE A 64 -7.34 6.32 -2.44
C PHE A 64 -6.16 7.19 -2.84
N VAL A 65 -6.36 8.04 -3.84
CA VAL A 65 -5.51 9.21 -4.09
C VAL A 65 -6.04 10.34 -3.22
N THR A 66 -5.17 11.03 -2.48
CA THR A 66 -5.54 12.17 -1.63
C THR A 66 -5.06 13.49 -2.19
N SER A 67 -3.87 13.52 -2.83
CA SER A 67 -3.40 14.73 -3.52
C SER A 67 -2.55 14.44 -4.75
N VAL A 68 -2.56 15.41 -5.67
CA VAL A 68 -1.72 15.47 -6.85
C VAL A 68 -1.10 16.86 -6.91
N GLU A 69 0.21 16.91 -6.90
CA GLU A 69 1.02 18.12 -7.01
C GLU A 69 1.93 18.00 -8.23
N VAL A 70 2.06 19.06 -9.01
CA VAL A 70 3.07 19.14 -10.07
C VAL A 70 3.91 20.37 -9.84
N LEU A 71 5.20 20.13 -9.58
CA LEU A 71 6.22 21.14 -9.36
C LEU A 71 7.04 21.31 -10.63
N ARG A 72 7.34 22.55 -11.01
CA ARG A 72 8.24 22.85 -12.12
C ARG A 72 9.60 23.29 -11.60
N SER A 73 10.67 22.67 -12.10
CA SER A 73 12.03 23.09 -11.81
C SER A 73 12.49 24.18 -12.77
N ASP A 74 13.07 25.25 -12.23
CA ASP A 74 13.68 26.34 -12.99
C ASP A 74 15.14 26.04 -13.41
N ARG A 75 15.66 24.84 -13.12
CA ARG A 75 17.02 24.45 -13.53
C ARG A 75 17.12 24.27 -15.04
N SER A 76 18.32 24.47 -15.59
CA SER A 76 18.62 24.27 -17.02
C SER A 76 18.16 22.89 -17.49
N GLY A 77 17.28 22.86 -18.49
CA GLY A 77 16.62 21.66 -18.99
C GLY A 77 15.14 21.56 -18.62
N GLY A 78 14.68 22.28 -17.59
CA GLY A 78 13.33 22.16 -17.02
C GLY A 78 13.07 20.75 -16.48
N LEU A 79 12.21 20.61 -15.50
CA LEU A 79 11.68 19.29 -15.13
C LEU A 79 10.36 19.50 -14.42
N ASP A 80 9.30 18.85 -14.88
CA ASP A 80 8.07 18.78 -14.13
C ASP A 80 8.10 17.51 -13.27
N VAL A 81 7.75 17.64 -11.99
CA VAL A 81 7.76 16.54 -11.02
C VAL A 81 6.34 16.37 -10.53
N VAL A 82 5.72 15.26 -10.90
CA VAL A 82 4.42 14.86 -10.36
C VAL A 82 4.66 14.18 -9.02
N ARG A 83 4.09 14.71 -7.96
CA ARG A 83 4.08 14.13 -6.62
C ARG A 83 2.65 13.78 -6.27
N VAL A 84 2.43 12.56 -5.79
CA VAL A 84 1.11 12.05 -5.47
C VAL A 84 1.12 11.46 -4.08
N ARG A 85 0.12 11.81 -3.27
CA ARG A 85 -0.16 11.17 -1.98
C ARG A 85 -1.45 10.37 -2.05
N GLY A 86 -1.51 9.33 -1.23
CA GLY A 86 -2.66 8.44 -1.16
C GLY A 86 -2.68 7.62 0.11
N LEU A 87 -3.65 6.72 0.19
CA LEU A 87 -3.93 5.86 1.34
C LEU A 87 -3.99 4.40 0.90
N VAL A 88 -3.37 3.53 1.69
CA VAL A 88 -3.42 2.07 1.55
C VAL A 88 -4.05 1.42 2.79
N THR A 89 -4.48 0.17 2.68
CA THR A 89 -5.29 -0.52 3.71
C THR A 89 -4.54 -0.90 4.99
N GLY A 90 -3.21 -0.76 5.01
CA GLY A 90 -2.41 -1.06 6.20
C GLY A 90 -0.91 -0.90 5.99
N GLN A 91 -0.15 -1.18 7.04
CA GLN A 91 1.31 -0.94 7.08
C GLN A 91 2.15 -1.86 6.20
N SER A 92 1.59 -2.98 5.74
CA SER A 92 2.32 -4.01 5.00
C SER A 92 2.40 -3.75 3.49
N TRP A 93 1.83 -2.64 3.02
CA TRP A 93 2.01 -2.16 1.65
C TRP A 93 3.40 -1.56 1.45
N SER A 94 3.96 -1.67 0.25
CA SER A 94 5.29 -1.16 -0.05
C SER A 94 5.42 -0.66 -1.49
N GLN A 95 6.55 -0.03 -1.81
CA GLN A 95 6.92 0.36 -3.18
C GLN A 95 5.86 1.21 -3.94
N PRO A 96 5.36 2.31 -3.35
CA PRO A 96 4.45 3.21 -4.06
C PRO A 96 5.12 3.81 -5.30
N HIS A 97 4.43 3.76 -6.44
CA HIS A 97 4.92 4.35 -7.69
C HIS A 97 3.78 4.68 -8.65
N LEU A 98 4.10 5.50 -9.64
CA LEU A 98 3.15 5.99 -10.64
C LEU A 98 3.44 5.33 -11.99
N ILE A 99 2.41 4.80 -12.64
CA ILE A 99 2.50 4.25 -14.00
C ILE A 99 1.73 5.15 -14.96
N PRO A 100 2.40 5.71 -15.99
CA PRO A 100 1.70 6.34 -17.09
C PRO A 100 0.86 5.33 -17.88
N ILE A 101 -0.43 5.65 -18.06
CA ILE A 101 -1.31 4.88 -18.96
C ILE A 101 -1.68 5.66 -20.22
N THR A 102 -1.44 6.97 -20.24
CA THR A 102 -1.48 7.75 -21.47
C THR A 102 -0.33 7.35 -22.39
N GLN A 103 -0.63 7.11 -23.66
CA GLN A 103 0.36 6.92 -24.71
C GLN A 103 0.33 8.11 -25.67
N GLY A 104 1.47 8.80 -25.81
CA GLY A 104 1.61 9.95 -26.70
C GLY A 104 0.80 11.18 -26.27
N SER A 105 0.16 11.86 -27.23
CA SER A 105 -0.60 13.09 -27.00
C SER A 105 -2.11 12.82 -26.92
N PRO A 106 -2.71 12.76 -25.72
CA PRO A 106 -4.12 12.50 -25.55
C PRO A 106 -4.96 13.71 -26.00
N ARG A 107 -6.18 13.45 -26.52
CA ARG A 107 -7.06 14.51 -27.03
C ARG A 107 -7.51 15.51 -25.95
N ASP A 108 -7.66 15.06 -24.71
CA ASP A 108 -8.01 15.92 -23.59
C ASP A 108 -6.79 16.64 -22.99
N GLY A 109 -5.57 16.30 -23.42
CA GLY A 109 -4.32 16.88 -22.93
C GLY A 109 -3.90 16.40 -21.53
N MET A 110 -4.45 15.30 -21.02
CA MET A 110 -4.19 14.82 -19.65
C MET A 110 -3.15 13.68 -19.60
N LEU A 111 -2.13 13.83 -18.77
CA LEU A 111 -1.31 12.68 -18.36
C LEU A 111 -2.12 11.82 -17.36
N ASP A 112 -2.63 10.68 -17.80
CA ASP A 112 -3.27 9.70 -16.94
C ASP A 112 -2.22 8.80 -16.30
N LEU A 113 -2.28 8.69 -14.98
CA LEU A 113 -1.42 7.85 -14.16
C LEU A 113 -2.27 6.88 -13.33
N ILE A 114 -1.79 5.65 -13.15
CA ILE A 114 -2.21 4.76 -12.06
C ILE A 114 -1.26 4.98 -10.90
N PHE A 115 -1.81 5.23 -9.71
CA PHE A 115 -1.04 5.17 -8.47
C PHE A 115 -1.16 3.77 -7.87
N GLN A 116 -0.05 3.03 -7.87
CA GLN A 116 -0.02 1.65 -7.38
C GLN A 116 1.08 1.43 -6.34
N ALA A 117 0.94 0.34 -5.61
CA ALA A 117 1.91 -0.15 -4.64
C ALA A 117 1.85 -1.68 -4.59
N SER A 118 2.86 -2.31 -3.98
CA SER A 118 2.85 -3.74 -3.71
C SER A 118 1.97 -4.00 -2.49
N ALA A 119 0.89 -4.76 -2.69
CA ALA A 119 -0.06 -5.11 -1.63
C ALA A 119 0.52 -6.18 -0.68
N PRO A 120 -0.07 -6.43 0.50
CA PRO A 120 0.22 -7.61 1.30
C PRO A 120 -0.05 -8.90 0.50
N ALA A 121 0.68 -9.98 0.81
CA ALA A 121 0.54 -11.26 0.11
C ALA A 121 -0.75 -12.04 0.47
N GLY A 122 -1.49 -11.58 1.47
CA GLY A 122 -2.75 -12.15 1.89
C GLY A 122 -3.48 -11.20 2.84
N ALA A 123 -4.59 -11.67 3.39
CA ALA A 123 -5.45 -10.86 4.22
C ALA A 123 -4.71 -10.19 5.39
N ALA A 124 -4.97 -8.91 5.58
CA ALA A 124 -4.46 -8.09 6.65
C ALA A 124 -5.58 -7.75 7.65
N ALA A 125 -5.23 -7.74 8.94
CA ALA A 125 -6.14 -7.31 9.98
C ALA A 125 -6.61 -5.87 9.76
N LEU A 126 -7.79 -5.54 10.30
CA LEU A 126 -8.25 -4.15 10.31
C LEU A 126 -7.25 -3.25 11.04
N GLY A 127 -7.07 -2.05 10.49
CA GLY A 127 -6.15 -1.06 11.00
C GLY A 127 -6.39 0.27 10.29
N PRO A 128 -5.75 1.35 10.77
CA PRO A 128 -5.91 2.64 10.14
C PRO A 128 -5.34 2.61 8.72
N PHE A 129 -5.91 3.44 7.85
CA PHE A 129 -5.28 3.70 6.56
C PHE A 129 -3.88 4.25 6.75
N MET A 130 -2.95 3.79 5.91
CA MET A 130 -1.57 4.25 5.94
C MET A 130 -1.28 5.19 4.77
N PRO A 131 -0.65 6.35 5.01
CA PRO A 131 -0.29 7.25 3.93
C PRO A 131 0.88 6.69 3.11
N VAL A 132 0.80 6.85 1.80
CA VAL A 132 1.88 6.54 0.86
C VAL A 132 2.09 7.69 -0.11
N GLU A 133 3.30 7.81 -0.64
CA GLU A 133 3.69 8.88 -1.56
C GLU A 133 4.51 8.30 -2.70
N ALA A 134 4.29 8.81 -3.92
CA ALA A 134 5.10 8.51 -5.09
C ALA A 134 5.42 9.77 -5.87
N ILE A 135 6.54 9.72 -6.59
CA ILE A 135 7.03 10.81 -7.43
C ILE A 135 7.33 10.27 -8.82
N LEU A 136 6.94 11.02 -9.85
CA LEU A 136 7.23 10.76 -11.24
C LEU A 136 7.81 12.02 -11.89
N PRO A 137 9.09 12.00 -12.29
CA PRO A 137 9.65 13.01 -13.17
C PRO A 137 9.00 12.92 -14.56
N VAL A 138 8.68 14.08 -15.13
CA VAL A 138 8.14 14.22 -16.49
C VAL A 138 9.06 15.16 -17.26
N GLU A 139 9.49 14.70 -18.43
CA GLU A 139 10.37 15.45 -19.31
C GLU A 139 9.77 16.80 -19.72
N THR A 140 10.64 17.80 -19.86
CA THR A 140 10.26 19.13 -20.35
C THR A 140 9.72 19.06 -21.77
N GLY A 141 8.75 19.94 -22.06
CA GLY A 141 8.12 20.02 -23.38
C GLY A 141 7.04 18.96 -23.62
N HIS A 142 6.63 18.25 -22.56
CA HIS A 142 5.51 17.32 -22.63
C HIS A 142 4.22 17.99 -23.16
N PRO A 143 3.33 17.25 -23.85
CA PRO A 143 2.12 17.83 -24.44
C PRO A 143 0.99 18.05 -23.44
N TYR A 144 1.18 17.65 -22.18
CA TYR A 144 0.11 17.62 -21.19
C TYR A 144 -0.17 19.01 -20.60
N LYS A 145 -1.47 19.33 -20.45
CA LYS A 145 -1.94 20.54 -19.76
C LYS A 145 -2.29 20.27 -18.29
N GLY A 146 -2.48 19.00 -17.93
CA GLY A 146 -2.91 18.53 -16.62
C GLY A 146 -2.52 17.08 -16.36
N VAL A 147 -2.69 16.65 -15.11
CA VAL A 147 -2.43 15.27 -14.66
C VAL A 147 -3.69 14.71 -14.03
N ARG A 148 -4.04 13.47 -14.37
CA ARG A 148 -5.16 12.73 -13.76
C ARG A 148 -4.61 11.44 -13.15
N VAL A 149 -4.77 11.28 -11.86
CA VAL A 149 -4.23 10.13 -11.11
C VAL A 149 -5.37 9.28 -10.59
N ARG A 150 -5.27 7.97 -10.80
CA ARG A 150 -6.30 6.98 -10.47
C ARG A 150 -5.80 6.05 -9.37
N GLY A 151 -6.61 5.89 -8.33
CA GLY A 151 -6.47 4.85 -7.31
C GLY A 151 -7.55 3.78 -7.49
N GLY A 152 -7.72 2.92 -6.48
CA GLY A 152 -8.72 1.86 -6.48
C GLY A 152 -10.16 2.39 -6.43
N ASN A 153 -10.41 3.43 -5.63
CA ASN A 153 -11.77 3.92 -5.36
C ASN A 153 -12.05 5.36 -5.85
N ASN A 154 -11.03 6.09 -6.29
CA ASN A 154 -11.20 7.46 -6.76
C ASN A 154 -10.15 7.87 -7.81
N ALA A 155 -10.34 9.06 -8.36
CA ALA A 155 -9.36 9.74 -9.18
C ALA A 155 -9.32 11.24 -8.86
N ILE A 156 -8.15 11.84 -8.93
CA ILE A 156 -7.94 13.29 -8.80
C ILE A 156 -7.41 13.83 -10.11
N SER A 157 -7.94 14.98 -10.55
CA SER A 157 -7.46 15.70 -11.74
C SER A 157 -6.92 17.06 -11.36
N LEU A 158 -5.62 17.26 -11.59
CA LEU A 158 -5.00 18.57 -11.65
C LEU A 158 -5.13 19.11 -13.07
N LYS A 159 -5.89 20.20 -13.25
CA LYS A 159 -6.23 20.73 -14.58
C LYS A 159 -5.19 21.66 -15.19
N THR A 160 -4.19 22.08 -14.41
CA THR A 160 -3.17 23.06 -14.79
C THR A 160 -1.81 22.63 -14.23
N ILE A 161 -0.76 22.68 -15.05
CA ILE A 161 0.64 22.39 -14.67
C ILE A 161 1.47 23.68 -14.76
N PRO A 162 2.25 24.04 -13.72
CA PRO A 162 2.32 23.42 -12.39
C PRO A 162 1.04 23.70 -11.56
N GLY A 163 0.84 22.95 -10.47
CA GLY A 163 -0.29 23.18 -9.58
C GLY A 163 -0.52 22.07 -8.55
N PHE A 164 -1.60 22.20 -7.78
CA PHE A 164 -1.98 21.29 -6.70
C PHE A 164 -3.49 21.02 -6.71
N ALA A 165 -3.86 19.76 -6.46
CA ALA A 165 -5.24 19.34 -6.26
C ALA A 165 -5.30 18.31 -5.11
N GLU A 166 -6.29 18.44 -4.24
CA GLU A 166 -6.47 17.59 -3.06
C GLU A 166 -7.95 17.29 -2.84
N VAL A 167 -8.23 16.11 -2.29
CA VAL A 167 -9.56 15.73 -1.80
C VAL A 167 -9.44 15.23 -0.36
N PRO A 168 -10.47 15.43 0.48
CA PRO A 168 -10.47 14.89 1.83
C PRO A 168 -10.30 13.37 1.82
N ALA A 169 -9.53 12.86 2.77
CA ALA A 169 -9.47 11.43 3.04
C ALA A 169 -10.86 10.90 3.45
N PRO A 170 -11.18 9.63 3.14
CA PRO A 170 -12.36 8.97 3.70
C PRO A 170 -12.34 9.00 5.23
N LYS A 171 -13.53 9.11 5.83
CA LYS A 171 -13.67 9.28 7.28
C LYS A 171 -13.50 7.99 8.07
N GLU A 172 -13.89 6.85 7.48
CA GLU A 172 -13.92 5.57 8.16
C GLU A 172 -13.01 4.57 7.45
N ASP A 173 -12.04 4.06 8.20
CA ASP A 173 -11.09 3.01 7.79
C ASP A 173 -11.45 1.65 8.37
N CYS A 174 -12.53 1.59 9.14
CA CYS A 174 -13.03 0.40 9.83
C CYS A 174 -12.06 -0.18 10.87
N ALA A 175 -11.02 0.56 11.25
CA ALA A 175 -10.05 0.13 12.27
C ALA A 175 -10.72 -0.14 13.63
N LYS A 176 -11.90 0.45 13.87
CA LYS A 176 -12.68 0.33 15.12
C LYS A 176 -14.08 -0.27 14.89
N CYS A 177 -14.26 -1.04 13.82
CA CYS A 177 -15.55 -1.64 13.49
C CYS A 177 -15.94 -2.82 14.37
N ILE A 178 -14.97 -3.60 14.86
CA ILE A 178 -15.24 -4.83 15.60
C ILE A 178 -16.11 -4.54 16.84
N GLY A 179 -17.15 -5.35 17.03
CA GLY A 179 -18.14 -5.24 18.10
C GLY A 179 -19.30 -4.27 17.81
N LYS A 180 -19.21 -3.43 16.78
CA LYS A 180 -20.29 -2.50 16.39
C LYS A 180 -21.36 -3.21 15.58
N PHE A 181 -22.59 -2.68 15.60
CA PHE A 181 -23.67 -3.12 14.72
C PHE A 181 -23.41 -2.67 13.30
N PHE A 182 -23.48 -3.60 12.35
CA PHE A 182 -23.47 -3.28 10.93
C PHE A 182 -24.87 -2.94 10.45
N VAL A 183 -25.01 -1.80 9.76
CA VAL A 183 -26.28 -1.37 9.17
C VAL A 183 -26.10 -1.24 7.66
N ALA A 184 -26.74 -2.16 6.94
CA ALA A 184 -26.72 -2.18 5.48
C ALA A 184 -27.29 -0.88 4.88
N LYS A 185 -26.94 -0.58 3.64
CA LYS A 185 -27.41 0.62 2.95
C LYS A 185 -28.94 0.65 2.87
N GLY A 186 -29.56 1.73 3.35
CA GLY A 186 -31.01 1.87 3.44
C GLY A 186 -31.67 1.10 4.60
N GLY A 187 -30.89 0.38 5.40
CA GLY A 187 -31.35 -0.32 6.59
C GLY A 187 -31.52 0.61 7.81
N ASN A 188 -32.40 0.19 8.72
CA ASN A 188 -32.56 0.83 10.02
C ASN A 188 -31.63 0.18 11.05
N PRO A 189 -31.05 0.96 12.00
CA PRO A 189 -30.28 0.40 13.09
C PRO A 189 -31.10 -0.57 13.96
N PRO A 190 -30.50 -1.65 14.48
CA PRO A 190 -31.13 -2.52 15.47
C PRO A 190 -31.54 -1.77 16.74
N ALA A 191 -32.45 -2.36 17.53
CA ALA A 191 -32.82 -1.79 18.82
C ALA A 191 -31.60 -1.69 19.75
N GLY A 192 -31.41 -0.52 20.37
CA GLY A 192 -30.24 -0.23 21.23
C GLY A 192 -28.97 0.19 20.48
N ALA A 193 -29.01 0.28 19.15
CA ALA A 193 -27.94 0.86 18.36
C ALA A 193 -27.92 2.40 18.50
N THR A 194 -26.75 2.95 18.75
CA THR A 194 -26.42 4.38 18.80
C THR A 194 -25.44 4.70 17.67
N ALA A 195 -25.21 5.99 17.39
CA ALA A 195 -24.22 6.39 16.39
C ALA A 195 -22.81 5.84 16.71
N ASP A 196 -22.43 5.79 17.99
CA ASP A 196 -21.09 5.39 18.41
C ASP A 196 -20.84 3.87 18.32
N ASN A 197 -21.90 3.05 18.42
CA ASN A 197 -21.81 1.59 18.35
C ASN A 197 -22.32 1.02 17.02
N THR A 198 -22.50 1.87 16.00
CA THR A 198 -22.98 1.50 14.66
C THR A 198 -21.94 1.80 13.61
N VAL A 199 -21.85 0.93 12.60
CA VAL A 199 -21.14 1.15 11.35
C VAL A 199 -22.17 1.04 10.23
N ARG A 200 -22.35 2.10 9.45
CA ARG A 200 -23.24 2.07 8.30
C ARG A 200 -22.44 1.71 7.05
N GLU A 201 -22.99 0.83 6.24
CA GLU A 201 -22.42 0.50 4.93
C GLU A 201 -22.18 1.73 4.06
N ALA A 202 -23.07 2.73 4.15
CA ALA A 202 -22.94 3.99 3.41
C ALA A 202 -21.67 4.79 3.78
N ASP A 203 -21.10 4.54 4.96
CA ASP A 203 -19.87 5.19 5.44
C ASP A 203 -18.61 4.37 5.09
N LEU A 204 -18.77 3.17 4.51
CA LEU A 204 -17.69 2.29 4.04
C LEU A 204 -17.65 2.30 2.49
N PRO A 205 -17.13 3.35 1.84
CA PRO A 205 -17.32 3.59 0.40
C PRO A 205 -16.48 2.70 -0.52
N TYR A 206 -15.65 1.82 0.03
CA TYR A 206 -14.80 0.90 -0.72
C TYR A 206 -15.50 -0.43 -0.97
N MET A 207 -14.90 -1.30 -1.78
CA MET A 207 -15.46 -2.62 -2.10
C MET A 207 -15.69 -3.40 -0.80
N LEU A 208 -16.95 -3.77 -0.55
CA LEU A 208 -17.35 -4.43 0.69
C LEU A 208 -17.84 -5.85 0.41
N ARG A 209 -17.42 -6.80 1.25
CA ARG A 209 -18.00 -8.13 1.36
C ARG A 209 -18.50 -8.31 2.79
N VAL A 210 -19.78 -8.56 2.94
CA VAL A 210 -20.40 -8.85 4.24
C VAL A 210 -20.79 -10.32 4.26
N ILE A 211 -20.35 -11.05 5.28
CA ILE A 211 -20.62 -12.48 5.45
C ILE A 211 -21.44 -12.64 6.74
N LYS A 212 -22.67 -13.11 6.63
CA LYS A 212 -23.54 -13.45 7.78
C LYS A 212 -23.33 -14.91 8.19
N PRO A 213 -23.82 -15.33 9.39
CA PRO A 213 -23.58 -16.67 9.90
C PRO A 213 -24.02 -17.82 8.98
N ALA A 214 -25.09 -17.62 8.21
CA ALA A 214 -25.63 -18.63 7.28
C ALA A 214 -25.12 -18.48 5.83
N ASP A 215 -24.27 -17.49 5.55
CA ASP A 215 -23.78 -17.23 4.20
C ASP A 215 -22.62 -18.17 3.85
N GLY A 216 -22.64 -18.72 2.64
CA GLY A 216 -21.45 -19.31 2.03
C GLY A 216 -20.56 -18.25 1.38
N ILE A 217 -19.31 -18.61 1.06
CA ILE A 217 -18.38 -17.71 0.34
C ILE A 217 -18.31 -18.14 -1.13
N PRO A 218 -18.82 -17.35 -2.09
CA PRO A 218 -18.86 -17.75 -3.49
C PRO A 218 -17.50 -17.71 -4.19
N SER A 219 -16.53 -16.94 -3.66
CA SER A 219 -15.17 -16.87 -4.19
C SER A 219 -14.16 -16.48 -3.12
N TYR A 220 -13.00 -17.13 -3.14
CA TYR A 220 -11.85 -16.84 -2.28
C TYR A 220 -10.79 -15.93 -2.96
N THR A 221 -11.06 -15.42 -4.16
CA THR A 221 -10.14 -14.51 -4.86
C THR A 221 -9.89 -13.27 -4.01
N LEU A 222 -8.64 -13.01 -3.62
CA LEU A 222 -8.26 -11.85 -2.82
C LEU A 222 -8.29 -10.56 -3.65
N GLU A 223 -8.68 -9.46 -3.02
CA GLU A 223 -8.64 -8.12 -3.60
C GLU A 223 -8.15 -7.15 -2.53
N PRO A 224 -6.91 -6.62 -2.62
CA PRO A 224 -6.31 -5.80 -1.55
C PRO A 224 -7.10 -4.56 -1.14
N ASN A 225 -8.00 -4.09 -1.99
CA ASN A 225 -8.86 -2.94 -1.76
C ASN A 225 -10.28 -3.31 -1.28
N ARG A 226 -10.55 -4.59 -1.00
CA ARG A 226 -11.83 -5.06 -0.48
C ARG A 226 -11.77 -5.26 1.03
N LEU A 227 -12.73 -4.64 1.72
CA LEU A 227 -13.01 -4.93 3.11
C LEU A 227 -13.97 -6.11 3.20
N THR A 228 -13.59 -7.14 3.94
CA THR A 228 -14.46 -8.25 4.31
C THR A 228 -14.86 -8.12 5.77
N LEU A 229 -16.17 -8.15 6.06
CA LEU A 229 -16.74 -8.10 7.40
C LEU A 229 -17.53 -9.39 7.68
N LEU A 230 -17.28 -9.99 8.84
CA LEU A 230 -18.03 -11.14 9.35
C LEU A 230 -19.01 -10.67 10.41
N LEU A 231 -20.27 -11.07 10.27
CA LEU A 231 -21.34 -10.70 11.20
C LEU A 231 -21.77 -11.87 12.08
N SER A 232 -22.13 -11.57 13.32
CA SER A 232 -22.89 -12.46 14.21
C SER A 232 -24.38 -12.49 13.84
N GLU A 233 -25.13 -13.40 14.49
CA GLU A 233 -26.59 -13.50 14.34
C GLU A 233 -27.33 -12.22 14.76
N ASP A 234 -26.82 -11.49 15.75
CA ASP A 234 -27.39 -10.21 16.21
C ASP A 234 -26.94 -9.02 15.34
N GLY A 235 -26.19 -9.24 14.27
CA GLY A 235 -25.79 -8.22 13.29
C GLY A 235 -24.58 -7.37 13.71
N ARG A 236 -23.80 -7.82 14.70
CA ARG A 236 -22.53 -7.18 15.05
C ARG A 236 -21.40 -7.68 14.18
N ILE A 237 -20.42 -6.82 13.95
CA ILE A 237 -19.16 -7.19 13.30
C ILE A 237 -18.33 -7.98 14.30
N VAL A 238 -18.15 -9.28 14.09
CA VAL A 238 -17.35 -10.15 14.96
C VAL A 238 -15.91 -10.26 14.52
N ASP A 239 -15.66 -10.10 13.22
CA ASP A 239 -14.32 -10.10 12.64
C ASP A 239 -14.32 -9.30 11.32
N GLY A 240 -13.13 -8.96 10.84
CA GLY A 240 -12.96 -8.34 9.54
C GLY A 240 -11.51 -8.28 9.11
N ALA A 241 -11.30 -8.18 7.80
CA ALA A 241 -9.99 -8.09 7.20
C ALA A 241 -10.05 -7.28 5.90
N TRP A 242 -8.91 -6.69 5.55
CA TRP A 242 -8.60 -6.33 4.18
C TRP A 242 -8.04 -7.57 3.49
N ASP A 243 -8.55 -7.93 2.31
CA ASP A 243 -8.18 -9.20 1.66
C ASP A 243 -6.73 -9.27 1.15
#